data_AF-A0A9X5RGN3-F1
#
_entry.id   AF-A0A9X5RGN3-F1
#
_cell.length_a   1.000
_cell.length_b   1.000
_cell.length_c   1.000
_cell.angle_alpha   90.00
_cell.angle_beta   90.00
_cell.angle_gamma   90.00
#
_symmetry.space_group_name_H-M   'P 1'
#
loop_
_entity.id
_entity.type
_entity.pdbx_description
1 polymer ?
#
loop_
_entity_poly.entity_id
_entity_poly.type
_entity_poly.pdbx_seq_one_letter_code
_entity_poly.pdbx_strand_id
1 'polypeptide(L)'
;MRKKVEKIKLGLDSYLKNGYLDINSFENPDDEAANALNELSVLDGELCDKYCKVIIESSRIGDDFLKARCLSLLFDVNKEYALDYIKKNVEWMSPSILSTTMIGLSINSKEKLKIEGINELISKIIIRYNDLSNDSFCKELLAPSHKFFQDSFFSEIELMVNKYIL
;
A
#
# COMPACT_ATOMS: atom_id res chain seq x y z
N MET A 1 17.94 8.56 -20.20
CA MET A 1 17.28 8.76 -18.89
C MET A 1 16.24 9.87 -18.93
N ARG A 2 16.60 11.16 -19.08
CA ARG A 2 15.64 12.29 -19.07
C ARG A 2 14.45 12.14 -20.05
N LYS A 3 14.69 11.78 -21.31
CA LYS A 3 13.60 11.55 -22.30
C LYS A 3 12.60 10.45 -21.89
N LYS A 4 13.04 9.47 -21.09
CA LYS A 4 12.20 8.36 -20.63
C LYS A 4 11.30 8.79 -19.46
N VAL A 5 11.89 9.51 -18.49
CA VAL A 5 11.15 10.13 -17.38
C VAL A 5 10.06 11.07 -17.91
N GLU A 6 10.37 11.94 -18.88
CA GLU A 6 9.37 12.82 -19.50
C GLU A 6 8.22 12.04 -20.18
N LYS A 7 8.54 10.94 -20.88
CA LYS A 7 7.50 10.10 -21.49
C LYS A 7 6.58 9.48 -20.43
N ILE A 8 7.15 8.94 -19.35
CA ILE A 8 6.39 8.38 -18.23
C ILE A 8 5.51 9.44 -17.59
N LYS A 9 6.08 10.62 -17.31
CA LYS A 9 5.36 11.76 -16.76
C LYS A 9 4.15 12.14 -17.62
N LEU A 10 4.33 12.28 -18.93
CA LEU A 10 3.23 12.59 -19.84
C LEU A 10 2.13 11.51 -19.83
N GLY A 11 2.52 10.23 -19.77
CA GLY A 11 1.58 9.12 -19.65
C GLY A 11 0.79 9.16 -18.34
N LEU A 12 1.47 9.34 -17.21
CA LEU A 12 0.81 9.43 -15.90
C LEU A 12 -0.07 10.69 -15.77
N ASP A 13 0.34 11.83 -16.35
CA ASP A 13 -0.49 13.03 -16.44
C ASP A 13 -1.77 12.76 -17.25
N SER A 14 -1.67 12.02 -18.35
CA SER A 14 -2.84 11.57 -19.12
C SER A 14 -3.70 10.62 -18.31
N TYR A 15 -3.10 9.67 -17.60
CA TYR A 15 -3.85 8.71 -16.79
C TYR A 15 -4.68 9.41 -15.70
N LEU A 16 -4.08 10.34 -14.96
CA LEU A 16 -4.80 11.12 -13.94
C LEU A 16 -5.95 11.95 -14.52
N LYS A 17 -5.83 12.40 -15.76
CA LYS A 17 -6.81 13.27 -16.42
C LYS A 17 -7.90 12.48 -17.15
N ASN A 18 -7.52 11.41 -17.82
CA ASN A 18 -8.31 10.73 -18.85
C ASN A 18 -8.57 9.24 -18.52
N GLY A 19 -7.90 8.67 -17.52
CA GLY A 19 -8.01 7.26 -17.16
C GLY A 19 -7.17 6.32 -18.04
N TYR A 20 -6.27 6.84 -18.88
CA TYR A 20 -5.36 6.05 -19.72
C TYR A 20 -4.01 6.74 -19.94
N LEU A 21 -2.96 5.94 -20.09
CA LEU A 21 -1.62 6.43 -20.43
C LEU A 21 -1.49 6.73 -21.92
N ASP A 22 -2.01 5.82 -22.76
CA ASP A 22 -2.08 5.96 -24.21
C ASP A 22 -3.47 5.58 -24.70
N ILE A 23 -4.12 6.48 -25.44
CA ILE A 23 -5.46 6.29 -25.98
C ILE A 23 -5.54 5.12 -26.99
N ASN A 24 -4.40 4.75 -27.57
CA ASN A 24 -4.33 3.65 -28.53
C ASN A 24 -3.87 2.33 -27.90
N SER A 25 -3.67 2.29 -26.57
CA SER A 25 -3.32 1.05 -25.89
C SER A 25 -4.55 0.14 -25.76
N PHE A 26 -4.31 -1.16 -25.90
CA PHE A 26 -5.32 -2.20 -25.64
C PHE A 26 -5.14 -2.86 -24.26
N GLU A 27 -4.10 -2.46 -23.52
CA GLU A 27 -3.82 -2.97 -22.18
C GLU A 27 -4.71 -2.31 -21.13
N ASN A 28 -4.77 -2.90 -19.93
CA ASN A 28 -5.47 -2.28 -18.82
C ASN A 28 -4.71 -1.00 -18.39
N PRO A 29 -5.37 0.17 -18.37
CA PRO A 29 -4.75 1.43 -17.96
C PRO A 29 -4.13 1.43 -16.56
N ASP A 30 -4.73 0.72 -15.61
CA ASP A 30 -4.26 0.64 -14.22
C ASP A 30 -2.97 -0.19 -14.14
N ASP A 31 -2.86 -1.26 -14.92
CA ASP A 31 -1.64 -2.06 -15.04
C ASP A 31 -0.52 -1.26 -15.73
N GLU A 32 -0.85 -0.52 -16.79
CA GLU A 32 0.08 0.39 -17.44
C GLU A 32 0.57 1.49 -16.49
N ALA A 33 -0.32 2.06 -15.68
CA ALA A 33 0.03 3.03 -14.65
C ALA A 33 0.96 2.42 -13.60
N ALA A 34 0.65 1.21 -13.11
CA ALA A 34 1.48 0.50 -12.15
C ALA A 34 2.89 0.25 -12.70
N ASN A 35 3.00 -0.18 -13.96
CA ASN A 35 4.27 -0.40 -14.63
C ASN A 35 5.07 0.90 -14.80
N ALA A 36 4.39 1.98 -15.19
CA ALA A 36 4.99 3.30 -15.31
C ALA A 36 5.53 3.82 -13.97
N LEU A 37 4.78 3.66 -12.87
CA LEU A 37 5.22 4.01 -11.52
C LEU A 37 6.41 3.17 -11.04
N ASN A 38 6.43 1.88 -11.35
CA ASN A 38 7.56 0.99 -11.05
C ASN A 38 8.84 1.43 -11.73
N GLU A 39 8.72 1.82 -12.99
CA GLU A 39 9.87 2.32 -13.71
C GLU A 39 10.31 3.68 -13.15
N LEU A 40 9.33 4.53 -12.81
CA LEU A 40 9.60 5.85 -12.26
C LEU A 40 10.27 5.78 -10.89
N SER A 41 9.93 4.82 -10.02
CA SER A 41 10.57 4.69 -8.70
C SER A 41 12.09 4.48 -8.79
N VAL A 42 12.56 3.82 -9.85
CA VAL A 42 13.98 3.60 -10.11
C VAL A 42 14.64 4.82 -10.78
N LEU A 43 13.90 5.52 -11.64
CA LEU A 43 14.45 6.62 -12.44
C LEU A 43 14.40 7.98 -11.74
N ASP A 44 13.35 8.24 -10.98
CA ASP A 44 13.05 9.50 -10.29
C ASP A 44 12.08 9.24 -9.11
N GLY A 45 12.66 8.90 -7.96
CA GLY A 45 11.89 8.58 -6.75
C GLY A 45 11.05 9.75 -6.23
N GLU A 46 11.49 11.00 -6.41
CA GLU A 46 10.73 12.18 -5.99
C GLU A 46 9.47 12.36 -6.86
N LEU A 47 9.59 12.15 -8.17
CA LEU A 47 8.43 12.21 -9.05
C LEU A 47 7.49 11.01 -8.83
N CYS A 48 8.04 9.83 -8.55
CA CYS A 48 7.25 8.66 -8.16
C CYS A 48 6.44 8.91 -6.89
N ASP A 49 7.07 9.47 -5.85
CA ASP A 49 6.40 9.88 -4.60
C ASP A 49 5.19 10.78 -4.89
N LYS A 50 5.37 11.82 -5.70
CA LYS A 50 4.30 12.75 -6.09
C LYS A 50 3.11 12.04 -6.74
N TYR A 51 3.34 11.17 -7.72
CA TYR A 51 2.25 10.45 -8.39
C TYR A 51 1.58 9.43 -7.46
N CYS A 52 2.36 8.68 -6.67
CA CYS A 52 1.81 7.69 -5.75
C CYS A 52 0.86 8.34 -4.73
N LYS A 53 1.23 9.51 -4.19
CA LYS A 53 0.37 10.29 -3.28
C LYS A 53 -0.95 10.70 -3.93
N VAL A 54 -0.87 11.23 -5.15
CA VAL A 54 -2.07 11.67 -5.88
C VAL A 54 -2.99 10.48 -6.19
N ILE A 55 -2.44 9.34 -6.60
CA ILE A 55 -3.22 8.17 -6.99
C ILE A 55 -3.87 7.51 -5.77
N ILE A 56 -3.10 7.30 -4.70
CA ILE A 56 -3.60 6.58 -3.51
C ILE A 56 -4.76 7.32 -2.83
N GLU A 57 -4.73 8.66 -2.82
CA GLU A 57 -5.78 9.51 -2.25
C GLU A 57 -6.94 9.81 -3.20
N SER A 58 -6.82 9.43 -4.48
CA SER A 58 -7.83 9.77 -5.48
C SER A 58 -9.13 8.98 -5.28
N SER A 59 -10.25 9.69 -5.17
CA SER A 59 -11.58 9.09 -5.18
C SER A 59 -12.05 8.69 -6.59
N ARG A 60 -11.35 9.15 -7.65
CA ARG A 60 -11.68 8.84 -9.04
C ARG A 60 -11.02 7.55 -9.53
N ILE A 61 -9.89 7.18 -8.93
CA ILE A 61 -9.18 5.94 -9.24
C ILE A 61 -9.74 4.87 -8.32
N GLY A 62 -10.49 3.94 -8.90
CA GLY A 62 -11.15 2.85 -8.18
C GLY A 62 -10.30 1.59 -8.04
N ASP A 63 -9.18 1.49 -8.74
CA ASP A 63 -8.38 0.27 -8.74
C ASP A 63 -7.54 0.13 -7.47
N ASP A 64 -7.97 -0.78 -6.61
CA ASP A 64 -7.34 -1.05 -5.32
C ASP A 64 -5.95 -1.69 -5.45
N PHE A 65 -5.65 -2.39 -6.55
CA PHE A 65 -4.35 -2.99 -6.78
C PHE A 65 -3.29 -1.93 -7.15
N LEU A 66 -3.65 -0.95 -7.97
CA LEU A 66 -2.82 0.21 -8.28
C LEU A 66 -2.59 1.06 -7.02
N LYS A 67 -3.61 1.27 -6.20
CA LYS A 67 -3.45 1.96 -4.91
C LYS A 67 -2.55 1.19 -3.94
N ALA A 68 -2.72 -0.13 -3.86
CA ALA A 68 -1.82 -0.99 -3.10
C ALA A 68 -0.39 -0.91 -3.64
N ARG A 69 -0.21 -0.82 -4.96
CA ARG A 69 1.11 -0.64 -5.57
C ARG A 69 1.72 0.71 -5.22
N CYS A 70 0.94 1.79 -5.24
CA CYS A 70 1.37 3.11 -4.78
C CYS A 70 1.85 3.05 -3.33
N LEU A 71 1.11 2.38 -2.43
CA LEU A 71 1.51 2.21 -1.04
C LEU A 71 2.84 1.46 -0.91
N SER A 72 3.00 0.36 -1.67
CA SER A 72 4.24 -0.41 -1.70
C SER A 72 5.43 0.45 -2.13
N LEU A 73 5.27 1.29 -3.16
CA LEU A 73 6.33 2.19 -3.62
C LEU A 73 6.61 3.29 -2.61
N LEU A 74 5.57 3.82 -1.95
CA LEU A 74 5.71 4.83 -0.90
C LEU A 74 6.49 4.30 0.30
N PHE A 75 6.40 3.01 0.64
CA PHE A 75 7.29 2.43 1.67
C PHE A 75 8.78 2.61 1.33
N ASP A 76 9.13 2.56 0.06
CA ASP A 76 10.52 2.69 -0.43
C ASP A 76 10.93 4.15 -0.60
N VAL A 77 10.09 4.97 -1.23
CA VAL A 77 10.45 6.36 -1.60
C VAL A 77 10.07 7.40 -0.54
N ASN A 78 9.07 7.12 0.31
CA ASN A 78 8.59 8.03 1.34
C ASN A 78 7.90 7.30 2.51
N LYS A 79 8.71 6.57 3.29
CA LYS A 79 8.24 5.72 4.41
C LYS A 79 7.38 6.49 5.42
N GLU A 80 7.72 7.73 5.73
CA GLU A 80 6.96 8.56 6.68
C GLU A 80 5.53 8.78 6.19
N TYR A 81 5.36 9.16 4.92
CA TYR A 81 4.04 9.32 4.33
C TYR A 81 3.25 8.01 4.30
N ALA A 82 3.89 6.89 3.92
CA ALA A 82 3.22 5.59 3.92
C ALA A 82 2.66 5.24 5.30
N LEU A 83 3.44 5.47 6.37
CA LEU A 83 3.00 5.21 7.75
C LEU A 83 1.86 6.13 8.19
N ASP A 84 1.92 7.42 7.85
CA ASP A 84 0.84 8.36 8.14
C ASP A 84 -0.46 8.01 7.41
N TYR A 85 -0.35 7.67 6.12
CA TYR A 85 -1.48 7.17 5.32
C TYR A 85 -2.11 5.93 5.95
N ILE A 86 -1.29 4.96 6.37
CA ILE A 86 -1.78 3.73 7.02
C ILE A 86 -2.53 4.06 8.30
N LYS A 87 -1.95 4.87 9.19
CA LYS A 87 -2.56 5.25 10.47
C LYS A 87 -3.93 5.90 10.29
N LYS A 88 -4.10 6.71 9.24
CA LYS A 88 -5.34 7.43 8.93
C LYS A 88 -6.41 6.55 8.28
N ASN A 89 -6.01 5.54 7.50
CA ASN A 89 -6.93 4.85 6.58
C ASN A 89 -7.14 3.36 6.91
N VAL A 90 -6.41 2.77 7.85
CA VAL A 90 -6.41 1.32 8.11
C VAL A 90 -7.80 0.71 8.29
N GLU A 91 -8.72 1.41 8.94
CA GLU A 91 -10.09 0.94 9.20
C GLU A 91 -10.93 0.77 7.91
N TRP A 92 -10.54 1.43 6.83
CA TRP A 92 -11.29 1.48 5.56
C TRP A 92 -10.55 0.82 4.40
N MET A 93 -9.35 0.26 4.65
CA MET A 93 -8.54 -0.33 3.59
C MET A 93 -9.25 -1.50 2.91
N SER A 94 -9.15 -1.55 1.59
CA SER A 94 -9.52 -2.71 0.79
C SER A 94 -8.56 -3.89 1.06
N PRO A 95 -8.93 -5.14 0.70
CA PRO A 95 -8.08 -6.30 0.89
C PRO A 95 -6.67 -6.13 0.30
N SER A 96 -6.55 -5.60 -0.92
CA SER A 96 -5.26 -5.40 -1.58
C SER A 96 -4.37 -4.42 -0.81
N ILE A 97 -4.92 -3.28 -0.37
CA ILE A 97 -4.18 -2.26 0.39
C ILE A 97 -3.81 -2.77 1.79
N LEU A 98 -4.71 -3.51 2.45
CA LEU A 98 -4.42 -4.10 3.76
C LEU A 98 -3.31 -5.17 3.66
N SER A 99 -3.34 -5.99 2.60
CA SER A 99 -2.28 -6.97 2.33
C SER A 99 -0.92 -6.31 2.19
N THR A 100 -0.82 -5.25 1.39
CA THR A 100 0.41 -4.47 1.24
C THR A 100 0.84 -3.79 2.54
N THR A 101 -0.12 -3.29 3.33
CA THR A 101 0.15 -2.70 4.65
C THR A 101 0.82 -3.71 5.58
N MET A 102 0.25 -4.91 5.68
CA MET A 102 0.80 -6.01 6.49
C MET A 102 2.20 -6.40 6.02
N ILE A 103 2.41 -6.57 4.72
CA ILE A 103 3.73 -6.91 4.16
C ILE A 103 4.76 -5.80 4.42
N GLY A 104 4.40 -4.55 4.12
CA GLY A 104 5.30 -3.41 4.27
C GLY A 104 5.73 -3.18 5.71
N LEU A 105 4.81 -3.25 6.67
CA LEU A 105 5.14 -3.17 8.09
C LEU A 105 6.02 -4.33 8.55
N SER A 106 5.75 -5.55 8.07
CA SER A 106 6.51 -6.75 8.41
C SER A 106 7.96 -6.69 7.92
N ILE A 107 8.19 -6.26 6.67
CA ILE A 107 9.54 -6.08 6.11
C ILE A 107 10.33 -5.06 6.94
N ASN A 108 9.67 -3.99 7.37
CA ASN A 108 10.31 -2.89 8.08
C ASN A 108 10.33 -3.08 9.62
N SER A 109 9.75 -4.16 10.15
CA SER A 109 9.65 -4.44 11.60
C SER A 109 11.03 -4.53 12.27
N LYS A 110 12.03 -5.08 11.56
CA LYS A 110 13.40 -5.30 12.06
C LYS A 110 14.21 -4.03 12.24
N GLU A 111 13.83 -2.93 11.57
CA GLU A 111 14.50 -1.64 11.74
C GLU A 111 14.16 -0.97 13.09
N LYS A 112 13.45 -1.68 14.00
CA LYS A 112 12.84 -1.12 15.21
C LYS A 112 12.18 0.20 14.86
N LEU A 113 11.22 0.10 13.94
CA LEU A 113 10.24 1.14 13.71
C LEU A 113 9.73 1.58 15.08
N LYS A 114 10.25 2.71 15.60
CA LYS A 114 9.69 3.39 16.76
C LYS A 114 8.43 4.09 16.29
N ILE A 115 7.49 3.31 15.76
CA ILE A 115 6.17 3.79 15.42
C ILE A 115 5.51 4.04 16.76
N GLU A 116 5.41 5.32 17.11
CA GLU A 116 4.51 5.75 18.17
C GLU A 116 3.12 5.21 17.85
N GLY A 117 2.51 4.55 18.83
CA GLY A 117 1.21 3.90 18.68
C GLY A 117 1.24 2.58 17.91
N ILE A 118 2.38 1.89 17.77
CA ILE A 118 2.46 0.63 17.01
C ILE A 118 1.45 -0.43 17.47
N ASN A 119 1.22 -0.57 18.77
CA ASN A 119 0.25 -1.54 19.32
C ASN A 119 -1.19 -1.19 18.91
N GLU A 120 -1.55 0.10 18.88
CA GLU A 120 -2.85 0.55 18.41
C GLU A 120 -3.01 0.26 16.92
N LEU A 121 -1.97 0.53 16.13
CA LEU A 121 -1.97 0.23 14.71
C LEU A 121 -2.10 -1.28 14.44
N ILE A 122 -1.35 -2.13 15.16
CA ILE A 122 -1.48 -3.59 15.09
C ILE A 122 -2.93 -4.02 15.40
N SER A 123 -3.54 -3.46 16.44
CA SER A 123 -4.94 -3.74 16.79
C SER A 123 -5.89 -3.43 15.63
N LYS A 124 -5.76 -2.24 15.05
CA LYS A 124 -6.61 -1.78 13.95
C LYS A 124 -6.45 -2.66 12.71
N ILE A 125 -5.22 -3.10 12.40
CA ILE A 125 -4.95 -4.05 11.32
C ILE A 125 -5.65 -5.39 11.58
N ILE A 126 -5.54 -5.94 12.79
CA ILE A 126 -6.18 -7.22 13.16
C ILE A 126 -7.70 -7.11 13.07
N ILE A 127 -8.28 -6.03 13.59
CA ILE A 127 -9.73 -5.78 13.50
C ILE A 127 -10.15 -5.74 12.02
N ARG A 128 -9.47 -4.94 11.20
CA ARG A 128 -9.80 -4.82 9.78
C ARG A 128 -9.65 -6.14 9.03
N TYR A 129 -8.61 -6.92 9.33
CA TYR A 129 -8.42 -8.25 8.75
C TYR A 129 -9.60 -9.17 9.11
N ASN A 130 -10.03 -9.18 10.37
CA ASN A 130 -11.16 -10.00 10.81
C ASN A 130 -12.46 -9.60 10.13
N ASP A 131 -12.71 -8.29 9.97
CA ASP A 131 -13.90 -7.77 9.28
C ASP A 131 -13.96 -8.26 7.82
N LEU A 132 -12.83 -8.17 7.10
CA LEU A 132 -12.73 -8.62 5.71
C LEU A 132 -12.74 -10.15 5.57
N SER A 133 -12.20 -10.87 6.55
CA SER A 133 -12.08 -12.34 6.52
C SER A 133 -13.40 -13.09 6.71
N ASN A 134 -14.50 -12.36 6.92
CA ASN A 134 -15.85 -12.91 6.85
C ASN A 134 -16.20 -13.34 5.41
N ASP A 135 -15.58 -12.74 4.40
CA ASP A 135 -15.64 -13.17 3.01
C ASP A 135 -14.52 -14.20 2.72
N SER A 136 -14.87 -15.33 2.12
CA SER A 136 -13.93 -16.44 1.90
C SER A 136 -12.81 -16.07 0.93
N PHE A 137 -13.13 -15.30 -0.11
CA PHE A 137 -12.14 -14.85 -1.09
C PHE A 137 -11.15 -13.88 -0.45
N CYS A 138 -11.64 -12.90 0.31
CA CYS A 138 -10.79 -11.94 1.04
C CYS A 138 -9.91 -12.65 2.06
N LYS A 139 -10.43 -13.65 2.77
CA LYS A 139 -9.67 -14.46 3.73
C LYS A 139 -8.51 -15.20 3.05
N GLU A 140 -8.76 -15.84 1.92
CA GLU A 140 -7.71 -16.54 1.17
C GLU A 140 -6.66 -15.57 0.63
N LEU A 141 -7.09 -14.43 0.09
CA LEU A 141 -6.22 -13.38 -0.41
C LEU A 141 -5.29 -12.80 0.68
N LEU A 142 -5.83 -12.58 1.89
CA LEU A 142 -5.11 -11.96 3.00
C LEU A 142 -4.29 -12.95 3.84
N ALA A 143 -4.58 -14.25 3.79
CA ALA A 143 -3.95 -15.23 4.67
C ALA A 143 -2.41 -15.22 4.63
N PRO A 144 -1.74 -15.13 3.46
CA PRO A 144 -0.28 -15.12 3.42
C PRO A 144 0.33 -13.89 4.11
N SER A 145 -0.20 -12.69 3.83
CA SER A 145 0.30 -11.44 4.39
C SER A 145 -0.04 -11.31 5.87
N HIS A 146 -1.22 -11.79 6.29
CA HIS A 146 -1.59 -11.85 7.70
C HIS A 146 -0.68 -12.78 8.50
N LYS A 147 -0.37 -13.98 7.98
CA LYS A 147 0.58 -14.89 8.64
C LYS A 147 1.95 -14.24 8.82
N PHE A 148 2.49 -13.65 7.75
CA PHE A 148 3.78 -12.98 7.80
C PHE A 148 3.80 -11.80 8.80
N PHE A 149 2.69 -11.07 8.90
CA PHE A 149 2.50 -10.01 9.88
C PHE A 149 2.45 -10.52 11.32
N GLN A 150 1.70 -11.59 11.58
CA GLN A 150 1.66 -12.21 12.90
C GLN A 150 3.03 -12.70 13.35
N ASP A 151 3.79 -13.35 12.44
CA ASP A 151 5.14 -13.83 12.74
C ASP A 151 6.10 -12.66 13.03
N SER A 152 5.93 -11.53 12.33
CA SER A 152 6.80 -10.34 12.47
C SER A 152 6.54 -9.53 13.73
N PHE A 153 5.31 -9.54 14.25
CA PHE A 153 4.87 -8.81 15.45
C PHE A 153 4.42 -9.74 16.58
N PHE A 154 4.95 -10.97 16.61
CA PHE A 154 4.52 -12.01 17.54
C PHE A 154 4.56 -11.53 19.00
N SER A 155 5.66 -10.90 19.41
CA SER A 155 5.83 -10.42 20.79
C SER A 155 4.84 -9.31 21.16
N GLU A 156 4.59 -8.36 20.25
CA GLU A 156 3.61 -7.30 20.45
C GLU A 156 2.20 -7.89 20.57
N ILE A 157 1.84 -8.82 19.68
CA ILE A 157 0.53 -9.48 19.66
C ILE A 157 0.33 -10.32 20.93
N GLU A 158 1.33 -11.09 21.35
CA GLU A 158 1.29 -11.90 22.57
C GLU A 158 1.08 -11.05 23.83
N LEU A 159 1.80 -9.93 23.95
CA LEU A 159 1.63 -8.98 25.06
C LEU A 159 0.21 -8.39 25.11
N MET A 160 -0.42 -8.19 23.96
CA MET A 160 -1.77 -7.68 23.87
C MET A 160 -2.80 -8.72 24.32
N VAL A 161 -2.68 -9.96 23.86
CA VAL A 161 -3.58 -11.06 24.28
C VAL A 161 -3.48 -11.28 25.80
N ASN A 162 -2.27 -11.28 26.35
CA ASN A 162 -2.05 -11.49 27.78
C ASN A 162 -2.53 -10.34 28.67
N LYS A 163 -2.73 -9.12 28.12
CA LYS A 163 -3.27 -7.97 28.87
C LYS A 163 -4.78 -8.00 29.10
N TYR A 164 -5.53 -8.78 28.32
CA TYR A 164 -6.99 -8.89 28.43
C TYR A 164 -7.45 -10.21 29.10
N ILE A 165 -6.52 -10.98 29.68
CA ILE A 165 -6.80 -12.13 30.54
C ILE A 165 -6.26 -11.83 31.94
N LEU A 166 -6.98 -11.00 32.71
CA LEU A 166 -6.89 -10.91 34.18
C LEU A 166 -8.23 -10.45 34.75
#